data_AF-A0A497D4T7-F1
#
_entry.id   AF-A0A497D4T7-F1
#
_cell.length_a   1.000
_cell.length_b   1.000
_cell.length_c   1.000
_cell.angle_alpha   90.00
_cell.angle_beta   90.00
_cell.angle_gamma   90.00
#
_symmetry.space_group_name_H-M   'P 1'
#
loop_
_entity.id
_entity.type
_entity.pdbx_description
1 polymer ?
#
loop_
_entity_poly.entity_id
_entity_poly.type
_entity_poly.pdbx_seq_one_letter_code
_entity_poly.pdbx_strand_id
1 'polypeptide(L)'
;MFRTNKLAILSLGIFAFVLFSTSCTSNKRSRTTGWEYNNPANGGFEVSEYTEQLTGPGLILIEGGTYTMGATAETPFYDWDNIPRKVTINSFYMDQTEVSNLDYREYIYWLNRVYGESYPSVVQKALPDTLVWRDRLAYNEPLVQTYFRHPSYQHYPVVGVSWLQANDYASWRTDRVNENILIQAGILDFDPDQKD
;
A
#
# COMPACT_ATOMS: atom_id res chain seq x y z
N MET A 1 -18.40 36.62 -52.03
CA MET A 1 -19.72 36.31 -51.41
C MET A 1 -20.13 34.91 -51.84
N PHE A 2 -19.67 33.88 -51.12
CA PHE A 2 -20.00 32.49 -51.44
C PHE A 2 -21.45 32.20 -51.02
N ARG A 3 -22.33 31.91 -51.99
CA ARG A 3 -23.71 31.50 -51.71
C ARG A 3 -23.70 30.08 -51.16
N THR A 4 -23.82 29.95 -49.84
CA THR A 4 -23.93 28.65 -49.18
C THR A 4 -25.34 28.07 -49.36
N ASN A 5 -25.43 26.94 -50.05
CA ASN A 5 -26.68 26.20 -50.20
C ASN A 5 -27.03 25.53 -48.87
N LYS A 6 -28.08 26.03 -48.20
CA LYS A 6 -28.55 25.50 -46.89
C LYS A 6 -28.85 23.99 -46.92
N LEU A 7 -29.28 23.45 -48.06
CA LEU A 7 -29.50 22.02 -48.30
C LEU A 7 -28.20 21.20 -48.25
N ALA A 8 -27.08 21.75 -48.76
CA ALA A 8 -25.79 21.07 -48.76
C ALA A 8 -25.15 21.02 -47.36
N ILE A 9 -25.38 22.04 -46.54
CA ILE A 9 -24.95 22.07 -45.13
C ILE A 9 -25.77 21.08 -44.29
N LEU A 10 -27.08 20.97 -44.56
CA LEU A 10 -27.97 20.01 -43.90
C LEU A 10 -27.61 18.56 -44.25
N SER A 11 -27.30 18.27 -45.52
CA SER A 11 -26.88 16.93 -45.95
C SER A 11 -25.50 16.54 -45.39
N LEU A 12 -24.58 17.49 -45.24
CA LEU A 12 -23.27 17.25 -44.62
C LEU A 12 -23.41 16.96 -43.12
N GLY A 13 -24.33 17.65 -42.44
CA GLY A 13 -24.63 17.43 -41.02
C GLY A 13 -25.27 16.06 -40.76
N ILE A 14 -26.16 15.60 -41.65
CA ILE A 14 -26.78 14.27 -41.56
C ILE A 14 -25.73 13.16 -41.80
N PHE A 15 -24.82 13.36 -42.77
CA PHE A 15 -23.75 12.40 -43.04
C PHE A 15 -22.73 12.31 -41.89
N ALA A 16 -22.44 13.44 -41.23
CA ALA A 16 -21.60 13.47 -40.03
C ALA A 16 -22.27 12.79 -38.81
N PHE A 17 -23.60 12.89 -38.68
CA PHE A 17 -24.33 12.24 -37.59
C PHE A 17 -24.39 10.71 -37.74
N VAL A 18 -24.50 10.20 -38.98
CA VAL A 18 -24.47 8.76 -39.25
C VAL A 18 -23.08 8.16 -38.93
N LEU A 19 -21.99 8.89 -39.22
CA LEU A 19 -20.63 8.47 -38.89
C LEU A 19 -20.32 8.40 -37.38
N PHE A 20 -21.07 9.13 -36.53
CA PHE A 20 -20.94 9.07 -35.08
C PHE A 20 -21.76 7.94 -34.42
N SER A 21 -22.71 7.32 -35.15
CA SER A 21 -23.58 6.27 -34.61
C SER A 21 -22.97 4.85 -34.69
N THR A 22 -21.86 4.67 -35.40
CA THR A 22 -21.09 3.41 -35.41
C THR A 22 -20.06 3.37 -34.28
N SER A 23 -20.47 3.68 -33.05
CA SER A 23 -19.66 3.39 -31.87
C SER A 23 -19.99 1.98 -31.39
N CYS A 24 -19.27 0.99 -31.92
CA CYS A 24 -19.42 -0.40 -31.53
C CYS A 24 -19.07 -0.58 -30.04
N THR A 25 -20.07 -0.94 -29.23
CA THR A 25 -19.89 -1.51 -27.90
C THR A 25 -19.12 -2.83 -28.05
N SER A 26 -17.86 -2.87 -27.67
CA SER A 26 -17.05 -4.09 -27.76
C SER A 26 -17.45 -5.07 -26.65
N ASN A 27 -18.45 -5.91 -26.91
CA ASN A 27 -18.76 -7.03 -26.02
C ASN A 27 -17.52 -7.93 -25.90
N LYS A 28 -17.07 -8.19 -24.67
CA LYS A 28 -15.91 -9.05 -24.42
C LYS A 28 -16.26 -10.47 -24.88
N ARG A 29 -15.49 -10.98 -25.86
CA ARG A 29 -15.65 -12.33 -26.42
C ARG A 29 -14.51 -13.22 -25.99
N SER A 30 -14.80 -14.51 -25.93
CA SER A 30 -13.82 -15.53 -25.61
C SER A 30 -12.74 -15.63 -26.67
N ARG A 31 -11.48 -15.51 -26.23
CA ARG A 31 -10.31 -15.63 -27.12
C ARG A 31 -10.16 -17.03 -27.71
N THR A 32 -10.61 -18.06 -27.00
CA THR A 32 -10.47 -19.46 -27.43
C THR A 32 -11.67 -19.97 -28.20
N THR A 33 -12.88 -19.56 -27.82
CA THR A 33 -14.13 -20.11 -28.38
C THR A 33 -14.93 -19.10 -29.20
N GLY A 34 -14.67 -17.81 -29.08
CA GLY A 34 -15.40 -16.75 -29.80
C GLY A 34 -16.78 -16.39 -29.23
N TRP A 35 -17.28 -17.12 -28.24
CA TRP A 35 -18.56 -16.86 -27.60
C TRP A 35 -18.53 -15.59 -26.74
N GLU A 36 -19.68 -14.90 -26.63
CA GLU A 36 -19.81 -13.71 -25.79
C GLU A 36 -19.86 -14.08 -24.31
N TYR A 37 -19.09 -13.35 -23.50
CA TYR A 37 -19.17 -13.45 -22.04
C TYR A 37 -20.42 -12.73 -21.50
N ASN A 38 -20.93 -13.16 -20.35
CA ASN A 38 -22.01 -12.52 -19.59
C ASN A 38 -23.36 -12.41 -20.33
N ASN A 39 -23.64 -13.33 -21.26
CA ASN A 39 -24.92 -13.38 -21.97
C ASN A 39 -25.82 -14.51 -21.42
N PRO A 40 -26.95 -14.19 -20.76
CA PRO A 40 -27.89 -15.19 -20.23
C PRO A 40 -28.46 -16.14 -21.29
N ALA A 41 -28.55 -15.71 -22.55
CA ALA A 41 -29.04 -16.55 -23.64
C ALA A 41 -28.04 -17.65 -24.07
N ASN A 42 -26.76 -17.46 -23.77
CA ASN A 42 -25.66 -18.38 -24.15
C ASN A 42 -25.22 -19.29 -22.99
N GLY A 43 -26.13 -19.59 -22.06
CA GLY A 43 -25.83 -20.47 -20.92
C GLY A 43 -25.23 -19.77 -19.70
N GLY A 44 -25.22 -18.43 -19.68
CA GLY A 44 -24.97 -17.66 -18.46
C GLY A 44 -23.55 -17.76 -17.89
N PHE A 45 -22.54 -17.98 -18.73
CA PHE A 45 -21.15 -17.94 -18.27
C PHE A 45 -20.75 -16.50 -17.93
N GLU A 46 -20.60 -16.25 -16.63
CA GLU A 46 -20.24 -14.94 -16.10
C GLU A 46 -18.74 -14.86 -15.81
N VAL A 47 -18.10 -13.85 -16.39
CA VAL A 47 -16.73 -13.41 -16.11
C VAL A 47 -16.82 -12.10 -15.36
N SER A 48 -16.44 -12.11 -14.09
CA SER A 48 -16.24 -10.89 -13.32
C SER A 48 -15.01 -10.15 -13.84
N GLU A 49 -15.12 -8.82 -13.90
CA GLU A 49 -13.94 -8.00 -14.14
C GLU A 49 -13.10 -8.00 -12.86
N TYR A 50 -11.85 -8.45 -12.97
CA TYR A 50 -10.90 -8.32 -11.87
C TYR A 50 -10.48 -6.86 -11.78
N THR A 51 -10.93 -6.16 -10.74
CA THR A 51 -10.36 -4.87 -10.36
C THR A 51 -9.06 -5.13 -9.62
N GLU A 52 -7.98 -4.51 -10.07
CA GLU A 52 -6.71 -4.58 -9.35
C GLU A 52 -6.88 -4.04 -7.93
N GLN A 53 -6.19 -4.68 -6.97
CA GLN A 53 -6.19 -4.25 -5.59
C GLN A 53 -5.53 -2.87 -5.50
N LEU A 54 -6.24 -1.89 -4.90
CA LEU A 54 -5.65 -0.58 -4.61
C LEU A 54 -4.45 -0.76 -3.68
N THR A 55 -3.34 -0.11 -4.01
CA THR A 55 -2.14 -0.14 -3.19
C THR A 55 -2.36 0.71 -1.93
N GLY A 56 -1.89 0.21 -0.78
CA GLY A 56 -1.84 1.02 0.43
C GLY A 56 -0.83 2.17 0.29
N PRO A 57 -0.93 3.20 1.15
CA PRO A 57 -0.03 4.35 1.10
C PRO A 57 1.42 3.94 1.38
N GLY A 58 2.35 4.38 0.53
CA GLY A 58 3.79 4.14 0.68
C GLY A 58 4.26 2.73 0.30
N LEU A 59 3.37 1.89 -0.25
CA LEU A 59 3.70 0.55 -0.73
C LEU A 59 4.12 0.54 -2.20
N ILE A 60 5.16 -0.23 -2.50
CA ILE A 60 5.59 -0.55 -3.87
C ILE A 60 5.36 -2.03 -4.17
N LEU A 61 4.89 -2.32 -5.39
CA LEU A 61 4.76 -3.69 -5.88
C LEU A 61 6.14 -4.26 -6.21
N ILE A 62 6.45 -5.41 -5.63
CA ILE A 62 7.62 -6.21 -5.97
C ILE A 62 7.14 -7.37 -6.84
N GLU A 63 7.65 -7.41 -8.06
CA GLU A 63 7.30 -8.47 -9.01
C GLU A 63 7.84 -9.83 -8.56
N GLY A 64 6.97 -10.83 -8.63
CA GLY A 64 7.30 -12.22 -8.36
C GLY A 64 8.29 -12.75 -9.39
N GLY A 65 9.19 -13.61 -8.94
CA GLY A 65 10.24 -14.13 -9.78
C GLY A 65 11.21 -15.01 -9.02
N THR A 66 12.23 -15.47 -9.72
CA THR A 66 13.29 -16.29 -9.15
C THR A 66 14.60 -15.50 -9.15
N TYR A 67 15.24 -15.38 -7.99
CA TYR A 67 16.54 -14.72 -7.83
C TYR A 67 17.50 -15.57 -6.99
N THR A 68 18.79 -15.27 -7.07
CA THR A 68 19.81 -15.90 -6.22
C THR A 68 19.99 -15.06 -4.96
N MET A 69 19.55 -15.61 -3.82
CA MET A 69 19.74 -15.01 -2.51
C MET A 69 21.09 -15.42 -1.95
N GLY A 70 21.93 -14.44 -1.66
CA GLY A 70 23.19 -14.60 -0.93
C GLY A 70 24.39 -14.01 -1.66
N ALA A 71 25.61 -14.27 -1.17
CA ALA A 71 26.81 -13.69 -1.76
C ALA A 71 27.13 -14.40 -3.08
N THR A 72 27.09 -13.66 -4.19
CA THR A 72 27.54 -14.15 -5.51
C THR A 72 28.97 -13.75 -5.83
N ALA A 73 29.55 -12.81 -5.07
CA ALA A 73 30.89 -12.29 -5.26
C ALA A 73 31.79 -12.64 -4.07
N GLU A 74 33.09 -12.81 -4.32
CA GLU A 74 34.08 -13.06 -3.27
C GLU A 74 34.27 -11.80 -2.42
N THR A 75 34.02 -11.92 -1.12
CA THR A 75 34.36 -10.89 -0.14
C THR A 75 35.78 -11.12 0.40
N PRO A 76 36.59 -10.07 0.65
CA PRO A 76 37.97 -10.21 1.14
C PRO A 76 38.13 -10.99 2.45
N PHE A 77 37.06 -11.07 3.25
CA PHE A 77 37.08 -11.69 4.58
C PHE A 77 36.73 -13.18 4.58
N TYR A 78 36.38 -13.77 3.42
CA TYR A 78 36.05 -15.20 3.28
C TYR A 78 35.08 -15.75 4.34
N ASP A 79 34.13 -14.95 4.82
CA ASP A 79 33.11 -15.40 5.76
C ASP A 79 32.11 -16.33 5.05
N TRP A 80 31.84 -17.51 5.62
CA TRP A 80 31.03 -18.57 5.01
C TRP A 80 29.56 -18.59 5.44
N ASP A 81 29.01 -17.45 5.84
CA ASP A 81 27.65 -17.36 6.39
C ASP A 81 26.58 -17.03 5.34
N ASN A 82 26.99 -16.78 4.08
CA ASN A 82 26.09 -16.28 3.04
C ASN A 82 26.12 -17.11 1.74
N ILE A 83 25.81 -18.40 1.85
CA ILE A 83 25.81 -19.35 0.72
C ILE A 83 24.70 -18.98 -0.28
N PRO A 84 25.03 -18.74 -1.57
CA PRO A 84 24.05 -18.36 -2.57
C PRO A 84 23.08 -19.51 -2.87
N ARG A 85 21.77 -19.24 -2.76
CA ARG A 85 20.68 -20.19 -3.06
C ARG A 85 19.63 -19.54 -3.94
N LYS A 86 19.04 -20.31 -4.85
CA LYS A 86 17.99 -19.81 -5.74
C LYS A 86 16.64 -19.86 -5.03
N VAL A 87 15.99 -18.70 -4.87
CA VAL A 87 14.70 -18.55 -4.19
C VAL A 87 13.68 -18.03 -5.18
N THR A 88 12.48 -18.61 -5.15
CA THR A 88 11.32 -18.10 -5.91
C THR A 88 10.36 -17.46 -4.93
N ILE A 89 9.95 -16.23 -5.23
CA ILE A 89 9.02 -15.45 -4.44
C ILE A 89 7.81 -15.08 -5.32
N ASN A 90 6.63 -15.06 -4.72
CA ASN A 90 5.42 -14.52 -5.35
C ASN A 90 5.48 -12.99 -5.34
N SER A 91 4.68 -12.32 -6.18
CA SER A 91 4.57 -10.86 -6.12
C SER A 91 3.96 -10.42 -4.79
N PHE A 92 4.51 -9.39 -4.18
CA PHE A 92 4.01 -8.83 -2.92
C PHE A 92 4.32 -7.33 -2.82
N TYR A 93 3.75 -6.67 -1.83
CA TYR A 93 3.97 -5.24 -1.58
C TYR A 93 4.98 -5.04 -0.45
N MET A 94 5.87 -4.05 -0.60
CA MET A 94 6.84 -3.66 0.42
C MET A 94 6.78 -2.16 0.65
N ASP A 95 7.05 -1.70 1.88
CA ASP A 95 7.19 -0.27 2.16
C ASP A 95 8.43 0.28 1.43
N GLN A 96 8.31 1.48 0.86
CA GLN A 96 9.40 2.11 0.13
C GLN A 96 10.54 2.61 1.03
N THR A 97 10.22 2.96 2.28
CA THR A 97 11.17 3.46 3.29
C THR A 97 10.95 2.72 4.61
N GLU A 98 11.93 2.78 5.51
CA GLU A 98 11.73 2.35 6.89
C GLU A 98 10.63 3.15 7.58
N VAL A 99 10.07 2.58 8.64
CA VAL A 99 9.09 3.24 9.50
C VAL A 99 9.76 4.41 10.21
N SER A 100 9.21 5.62 10.06
CA SER A 100 9.79 6.81 10.68
C SER A 100 9.38 6.97 12.15
N ASN A 101 10.12 7.78 12.90
CA ASN A 101 9.76 8.14 14.26
C ASN A 101 8.40 8.87 14.33
N LEU A 102 7.98 9.56 13.27
CA LEU A 102 6.67 10.20 13.20
C LEU A 102 5.55 9.16 13.11
N ASP A 103 5.69 8.19 12.20
CA ASP A 103 4.69 7.14 11.98
C ASP A 103 4.52 6.27 13.23
N TYR A 104 5.63 5.94 13.90
CA TYR A 104 5.57 5.19 15.15
C TYR A 104 4.95 6.01 16.30
N ARG A 105 5.12 7.34 16.30
CA ARG A 105 4.45 8.22 17.27
C ARG A 105 2.94 8.31 17.02
N GLU A 106 2.49 8.27 15.77
CA GLU A 106 1.06 8.15 15.43
C GLU A 106 0.46 6.87 16.03
N TYR A 107 1.16 5.74 15.90
CA TYR A 107 0.77 4.48 16.52
C TYR A 107 0.61 4.59 18.04
N ILE A 108 1.61 5.12 18.74
CA ILE A 108 1.54 5.31 20.20
C ILE A 108 0.41 6.26 20.59
N TYR A 109 0.20 7.33 19.82
CA TYR A 109 -0.90 8.27 20.05
C TYR A 109 -2.25 7.57 19.91
N TRP A 110 -2.44 6.76 18.87
CA TRP A 110 -3.67 5.99 18.66
C TRP A 110 -3.90 5.00 19.81
N LEU A 111 -2.86 4.25 20.21
CA LEU A 111 -2.97 3.32 21.33
C LEU A 111 -3.35 4.02 22.63
N ASN A 112 -2.76 5.18 22.91
CA ASN A 112 -3.07 5.94 24.11
C ASN A 112 -4.52 6.46 24.10
N ARG A 113 -5.04 6.85 22.93
CA ARG A 113 -6.43 7.31 22.77
C ARG A 113 -7.44 6.17 22.99
N VAL A 114 -7.19 5.00 22.40
CA VAL A 114 -8.13 3.87 22.42
C VAL A 114 -8.01 3.06 23.71
N TYR A 115 -6.79 2.76 24.14
CA TYR A 115 -6.49 1.85 25.26
C TYR A 115 -5.98 2.55 26.52
N GLY A 116 -5.67 3.85 26.49
CA GLY A 116 -4.99 4.52 27.61
C GLY A 116 -5.78 4.50 28.92
N GLU A 117 -7.12 4.52 28.84
CA GLU A 117 -8.00 4.46 30.01
C GLU A 117 -8.20 3.01 30.50
N SER A 118 -8.50 2.09 29.59
CA SER A 118 -8.88 0.70 29.91
C SER A 118 -7.66 -0.20 30.17
N TYR A 119 -6.61 -0.08 29.35
CA TYR A 119 -5.44 -0.97 29.35
C TYR A 119 -4.12 -0.20 29.13
N PRO A 120 -3.65 0.59 30.10
CA PRO A 120 -2.42 1.38 29.98
C PRO A 120 -1.16 0.53 29.77
N SER A 121 -1.18 -0.74 30.16
CA SER A 121 -0.08 -1.69 29.95
C SER A 121 0.20 -1.95 28.47
N VAL A 122 -0.81 -1.90 27.61
CA VAL A 122 -0.66 -2.06 26.15
C VAL A 122 0.17 -0.91 25.58
N VAL A 123 -0.15 0.32 25.98
CA VAL A 123 0.60 1.53 25.57
C VAL A 123 2.04 1.46 26.06
N GLN A 124 2.25 1.10 27.32
CA GLN A 124 3.59 0.99 27.89
C GLN A 124 4.45 -0.06 27.18
N LYS A 125 3.84 -1.21 26.83
CA LYS A 125 4.52 -2.28 26.08
C LYS A 125 4.89 -1.85 24.65
N ALA A 126 4.14 -0.94 24.04
CA ALA A 126 4.43 -0.44 22.70
C ALA A 126 5.56 0.62 22.67
N LEU A 127 5.93 1.22 23.81
CA LEU A 127 6.98 2.24 23.81
C LEU A 127 8.35 1.66 23.43
N PRO A 128 9.13 2.35 22.57
CA PRO A 128 10.47 1.92 22.19
C PRO A 128 11.47 2.14 23.33
N ASP A 129 12.50 1.30 23.39
CA ASP A 129 13.61 1.46 24.33
C ASP A 129 14.55 2.58 23.88
N THR A 130 14.49 3.71 24.60
CA THR A 130 15.35 4.86 24.32
C THR A 130 16.78 4.70 24.82
N LEU A 131 17.05 3.73 25.72
CA LEU A 131 18.39 3.50 26.29
C LEU A 131 19.34 2.79 25.33
N VAL A 132 18.86 2.34 24.16
CA VAL A 132 19.67 1.71 23.11
C VAL A 132 20.86 2.57 22.67
N TRP A 133 20.75 3.90 22.79
CA TRP A 133 21.81 4.84 22.43
C TRP A 133 22.93 4.93 23.49
N ARG A 134 22.67 4.44 24.71
CA ARG A 134 23.57 4.60 25.83
C ARG A 134 24.71 3.59 25.76
N ASP A 135 25.94 4.09 25.68
CA ASP A 135 27.16 3.30 25.76
C ASP A 135 28.14 3.94 26.75
N ARG A 136 28.97 3.11 27.41
CA ARG A 136 29.84 3.54 28.52
C ARG A 136 30.89 4.56 28.10
N LEU A 137 31.35 4.52 26.85
CA LEU A 137 32.42 5.37 26.33
C LEU A 137 31.95 6.36 25.24
N ALA A 138 30.66 6.36 24.89
CA ALA A 138 30.11 7.23 23.85
C ALA A 138 29.34 8.42 24.43
N TYR A 139 29.46 9.60 23.82
CA TYR A 139 28.68 10.78 24.18
C TYR A 139 27.33 10.80 23.43
N ASN A 140 26.45 9.85 23.75
CA ASN A 140 25.14 9.68 23.09
C ASN A 140 23.93 10.02 23.99
N GLU A 141 24.16 10.49 25.21
CA GLU A 141 23.11 10.89 26.17
C GLU A 141 22.06 11.85 25.56
N PRO A 142 22.41 12.82 24.68
CA PRO A 142 21.39 13.64 24.04
C PRO A 142 20.40 12.84 23.18
N LEU A 143 20.84 11.77 22.51
CA LEU A 143 20.00 10.95 21.63
C LEU A 143 18.97 10.15 22.42
N VAL A 144 19.30 9.70 23.63
CA VAL A 144 18.36 9.00 24.53
C VAL A 144 17.08 9.82 24.75
N GLN A 145 17.23 11.13 24.92
CA GLN A 145 16.11 12.02 25.20
C GLN A 145 15.44 12.52 23.92
N THR A 146 16.24 12.87 22.91
CA THR A 146 15.79 13.63 21.75
C THR A 146 15.43 12.77 20.54
N TYR A 147 16.04 11.60 20.32
CA TYR A 147 15.89 10.87 19.06
C TYR A 147 14.43 10.53 18.73
N PHE A 148 13.73 9.89 19.66
CA PHE A 148 12.33 9.52 19.44
C PHE A 148 11.35 10.70 19.58
N ARG A 149 11.73 11.77 20.29
CA ARG A 149 10.77 12.82 20.72
C ARG A 149 10.91 14.14 19.95
N HIS A 150 12.13 14.52 19.59
CA HIS A 150 12.42 15.83 19.02
C HIS A 150 11.94 15.92 17.56
N PRO A 151 11.44 17.09 17.11
CA PRO A 151 11.01 17.29 15.73
C PRO A 151 12.10 17.03 14.68
N SER A 152 13.36 17.37 14.97
CA SER A 152 14.48 17.18 14.02
C SER A 152 14.69 15.72 13.59
N TYR A 153 14.23 14.76 14.39
CA TYR A 153 14.37 13.33 14.11
C TYR A 153 13.08 12.66 13.62
N GLN A 154 12.05 13.43 13.25
CA GLN A 154 10.73 12.89 12.84
C GLN A 154 10.82 11.91 11.67
N HIS A 155 11.60 12.24 10.64
CA HIS A 155 11.75 11.43 9.43
C HIS A 155 12.88 10.40 9.48
N TYR A 156 13.48 10.19 10.67
CA TYR A 156 14.49 9.16 10.86
C TYR A 156 13.81 7.83 11.21
N PRO A 157 14.43 6.69 10.88
CA PRO A 157 13.87 5.39 11.22
C PRO A 157 13.70 5.23 12.73
N VAL A 158 12.65 4.51 13.13
CA VAL A 158 12.46 4.17 14.54
C VAL A 158 13.51 3.15 15.00
N VAL A 159 14.08 3.37 16.18
CA VAL A 159 15.12 2.52 16.78
C VAL A 159 14.73 2.16 18.22
N GLY A 160 15.19 1.01 18.70
CA GLY A 160 14.84 0.51 20.04
C GLY A 160 13.52 -0.26 20.07
N VAL A 161 13.08 -0.78 18.92
CA VAL A 161 11.88 -1.61 18.81
C VAL A 161 12.26 -3.09 18.74
N SER A 162 11.55 -3.93 19.48
CA SER A 162 11.66 -5.38 19.41
C SER A 162 10.90 -5.95 18.20
N TRP A 163 11.23 -7.17 17.81
CA TRP A 163 10.51 -7.88 16.74
C TRP A 163 9.01 -8.00 17.00
N LEU A 164 8.61 -8.25 18.26
CA LEU A 164 7.20 -8.32 18.66
C LEU A 164 6.50 -6.96 18.48
N GLN A 165 7.14 -5.87 18.93
CA GLN A 165 6.59 -4.52 18.75
C GLN A 165 6.46 -4.13 17.27
N ALA A 166 7.42 -4.53 16.43
CA ALA A 166 7.37 -4.29 14.99
C ALA A 166 6.22 -5.06 14.32
N ASN A 167 5.98 -6.30 14.74
CA ASN A 167 4.85 -7.10 14.24
C ASN A 167 3.51 -6.51 14.68
N ASP A 168 3.37 -6.10 15.94
CA ASP A 168 2.16 -5.47 16.47
C ASP A 168 1.86 -4.15 15.72
N TYR A 169 2.89 -3.35 15.43
CA TYR A 169 2.78 -2.14 14.61
C TYR A 169 2.29 -2.44 13.18
N ALA A 170 2.84 -3.48 12.53
CA ALA A 170 2.44 -3.85 11.18
C ALA A 170 0.98 -4.33 11.11
N SER A 171 0.52 -5.07 12.12
CA SER A 171 -0.90 -5.46 12.25
C SER A 171 -1.78 -4.23 12.39
N TRP A 172 -1.47 -3.35 13.34
CA TRP A 172 -2.22 -2.11 13.55
C TRP A 172 -2.29 -1.24 12.30
N ARG A 173 -1.16 -1.04 11.60
CA ARG A 173 -1.12 -0.24 10.36
C ARG A 173 -2.04 -0.84 9.31
N THR A 174 -2.03 -2.16 9.16
CA THR A 174 -2.88 -2.87 8.20
C THR A 174 -4.36 -2.62 8.52
N ASP A 175 -4.74 -2.74 9.79
CA ASP A 175 -6.11 -2.49 10.23
C ASP A 175 -6.54 -1.04 9.98
N ARG A 176 -5.68 -0.06 10.30
CA ARG A 176 -5.96 1.37 10.06
C ARG A 176 -6.09 1.73 8.58
N VAL A 177 -5.27 1.15 7.72
CA VAL A 177 -5.37 1.36 6.27
C VAL A 177 -6.66 0.76 5.74
N ASN A 178 -7.00 -0.45 6.16
CA ASN A 178 -8.23 -1.12 5.75
C ASN A 178 -9.49 -0.38 6.23
N GLU A 179 -9.49 0.11 7.47
CA GLU A 179 -10.56 0.93 8.02
C GLU A 179 -10.75 2.20 7.19
N ASN A 180 -9.67 2.92 6.85
CA ASN A 180 -9.74 4.11 6.01
C ASN A 180 -10.30 3.80 4.61
N ILE A 181 -9.91 2.67 4.00
CA ILE A 181 -10.45 2.23 2.71
C ILE A 181 -11.97 1.98 2.82
N LEU A 182 -12.43 1.34 3.90
CA LEU A 182 -13.85 1.07 4.12
C LEU A 182 -14.66 2.34 4.39
N ILE A 183 -14.09 3.31 5.11
CA ILE A 183 -14.70 4.63 5.32
C ILE A 183 -14.82 5.38 4.00
N GLN A 184 -13.77 5.38 3.17
CA GLN A 184 -13.81 5.99 1.84
C GLN A 184 -14.82 5.32 0.90
N ALA A 185 -15.02 4.01 1.05
CA ALA A 185 -16.06 3.26 0.33
C ALA A 185 -17.48 3.52 0.86
N GLY A 186 -17.63 4.23 1.99
CA GLY A 186 -18.92 4.49 2.64
C GLY A 186 -19.54 3.27 3.33
N ILE A 187 -18.73 2.25 3.65
CA ILE A 187 -19.17 1.04 4.35
C ILE A 187 -19.10 1.23 5.87
N LEU A 188 -18.10 1.97 6.35
CA LEU A 188 -17.91 2.32 7.75
C LEU A 188 -18.07 3.83 7.95
N ASP A 189 -18.67 4.22 9.07
CA ASP A 189 -18.75 5.62 9.48
C ASP A 189 -17.46 6.04 10.19
N PHE A 190 -17.06 7.30 10.01
CA PHE A 190 -15.89 7.87 10.69
C PHE A 190 -16.23 8.20 12.15
N ASP A 191 -15.61 7.47 13.08
CA ASP A 191 -15.76 7.69 14.52
C ASP A 191 -14.48 8.28 15.15
N PRO A 192 -14.46 9.58 15.52
CA PRO A 192 -13.32 10.20 16.19
C PRO A 192 -13.18 9.80 17.67
N ASP A 193 -14.24 9.27 18.28
CA ASP A 193 -14.32 8.95 19.71
C ASP A 193 -14.22 7.44 19.98
N GLN A 194 -13.80 6.66 18.98
CA GLN A 194 -13.55 5.22 19.10
C GLN A 194 -12.68 4.90 20.33
N LYS A 195 -13.24 4.11 21.24
CA LYS A 195 -12.62 3.55 22.44
C LYS A 195 -13.00 2.08 22.59
N ASP A 196 -12.15 1.32 23.26
CA ASP A 196 -12.41 -0.09 23.62
C ASP A 196 -13.26 -0.25 24.88
#